data_AF-A0A3M7DBE6-F1
#
_entry.id   AF-A0A3M7DBE6-F1
#
_cell.length_a   1.000
_cell.length_b   1.000
_cell.length_c   1.000
_cell.angle_alpha   90.00
_cell.angle_beta   90.00
_cell.angle_gamma   90.00
#
_symmetry.space_group_name_H-M   'P 1'
#
loop_
_entity.id
_entity.type
_entity.pdbx_description
1 polymer ?
#
loop_
_entity_poly.entity_id
_entity_poly.type
_entity_poly.pdbx_seq_one_letter_code
_entity_poly.pdbx_strand_id
1 'polypeptide(L)'
;MSNEDLSQCRILKANHIACNIVASNARPGTLEFDLYEQDFQAIIDLATSVLQTRQRIQSSPPLSAASTPDAGPRAVAGLDVRDPLCILLASCRKQVLRNRANDLLMRFYAMSGPV
;
A
#
# COMPACT_ATOMS: atom_id res chain seq x y z
N MET A 1 2.81 5.48 19.38
CA MET A 1 2.95 5.18 17.93
C MET A 1 2.48 6.39 17.17
N SER A 2 3.34 6.93 16.31
CA SER A 2 2.98 8.04 15.42
C SER A 2 2.06 7.54 14.28
N ASN A 3 1.39 8.47 13.60
CA ASN A 3 0.63 8.14 12.37
C ASN A 3 1.54 7.57 11.27
N GLU A 4 2.82 7.94 11.27
CA GLU A 4 3.83 7.42 10.36
C GLU A 4 4.21 5.98 10.69
N ASP A 5 4.40 5.65 11.98
CA ASP A 5 4.65 4.28 12.44
C ASP A 5 3.51 3.34 12.01
N LEU A 6 2.27 3.78 12.19
CA LEU A 6 1.08 3.01 11.77
C LEU A 6 1.02 2.87 10.24
N SER A 7 1.40 3.91 9.50
CA SER A 7 1.49 3.86 8.03
C SER A 7 2.53 2.83 7.58
N GLN A 8 3.70 2.80 8.22
CA GLN A 8 4.75 1.83 7.95
C GLN A 8 4.31 0.40 8.28
N CYS A 9 3.64 0.18 9.41
CA CYS A 9 3.08 -1.14 9.74
C CYS A 9 2.08 -1.62 8.68
N ARG A 10 1.27 -0.72 8.11
CA ARG A 10 0.33 -1.06 7.02
C ARG A 10 1.05 -1.44 5.73
N ILE A 11 2.12 -0.72 5.37
CA ILE A 11 2.95 -1.03 4.20
C ILE A 11 3.59 -2.42 4.37
N LEU A 12 4.17 -2.69 5.54
CA LEU A 12 4.74 -3.99 5.88
C LEU A 12 3.71 -5.11 5.79
N LYS A 13 2.51 -4.89 6.34
CA LYS A 13 1.44 -5.88 6.31
C LYS A 13 0.95 -6.17 4.89
N ALA A 14 0.79 -5.13 4.05
CA ALA A 14 0.37 -5.30 2.66
C ALA A 14 1.40 -6.10 1.86
N ASN A 15 2.69 -5.79 2.03
CA ASN A 15 3.78 -6.53 1.41
C ASN A 15 3.81 -7.99 1.88
N HIS A 16 3.65 -8.25 3.18
CA HIS A 16 3.60 -9.61 3.70
C HIS A 16 2.45 -10.43 3.08
N ILE A 17 1.25 -9.85 2.97
CA ILE A 17 0.10 -10.51 2.33
C ILE A 17 0.43 -10.83 0.86
N ALA A 18 0.98 -9.86 0.12
CA ALA A 18 1.35 -10.07 -1.28
C ALA A 18 2.45 -11.12 -1.45
N CYS A 19 3.43 -11.20 -0.55
CA CYS A 19 4.43 -12.26 -0.54
C CYS A 19 3.79 -13.63 -0.34
N ASN A 20 2.81 -13.78 0.54
CA ASN A 20 2.10 -15.05 0.72
C ASN A 20 1.33 -15.46 -0.54
N ILE A 21 0.72 -14.50 -1.24
CA ILE A 21 0.06 -14.73 -2.52
C ILE A 21 1.06 -15.20 -3.58
N VAL A 22 2.21 -14.52 -3.71
CA VAL A 22 3.25 -14.87 -4.69
C VAL A 22 3.93 -16.20 -4.37
N ALA A 23 4.13 -16.49 -3.08
CA ALA A 23 4.72 -17.75 -2.63
C ALA A 23 3.72 -18.92 -2.69
N SER A 24 2.45 -18.66 -3.00
CA SER A 24 1.47 -19.73 -3.19
C SER A 24 1.76 -20.53 -4.46
N ASN A 25 1.35 -21.79 -4.47
CA ASN A 25 1.42 -22.63 -5.67
C ASN A 25 0.31 -22.29 -6.69
N ALA A 26 -0.53 -21.28 -6.42
CA ALA A 26 -1.64 -20.92 -7.28
C ALA A 26 -1.11 -20.28 -8.57
N ARG A 27 -1.70 -20.67 -9.72
CA ARG A 27 -1.35 -20.05 -11.02
C ARG A 27 -2.11 -18.75 -11.25
N PRO A 28 -1.43 -17.61 -11.53
CA PRO A 28 -2.08 -16.32 -11.73
C PRO A 28 -3.25 -16.41 -12.72
N GLY A 29 -4.38 -15.78 -12.40
CA GLY A 29 -5.53 -15.77 -13.30
C GLY A 29 -6.34 -17.07 -13.36
N THR A 30 -6.08 -18.03 -12.48
CA THR A 30 -6.94 -19.23 -12.30
C THR A 30 -8.02 -19.02 -11.23
N LEU A 31 -8.95 -19.97 -11.11
CA LEU A 31 -9.99 -19.95 -10.07
C LEU A 31 -9.42 -20.08 -8.65
N GLU A 32 -8.22 -20.64 -8.50
CA GLU A 32 -7.53 -20.75 -7.20
C GLU A 32 -7.25 -19.37 -6.58
N PHE A 33 -7.19 -18.31 -7.40
CA PHE A 33 -7.02 -16.95 -6.92
C PHE A 33 -8.26 -16.32 -6.31
N ASP A 34 -9.43 -16.91 -6.50
CA ASP A 34 -10.64 -16.46 -5.79
C ASP A 34 -10.53 -16.73 -4.27
N LEU A 35 -9.69 -17.69 -3.85
CA LEU A 35 -9.39 -17.96 -2.44
C LEU A 35 -8.66 -16.78 -1.77
N TYR A 36 -7.91 -15.99 -2.54
CA TYR A 36 -7.17 -14.82 -2.05
C TYR A 36 -7.99 -13.53 -2.11
N GLU A 37 -9.30 -13.60 -2.36
CA GLU A 37 -10.16 -12.40 -2.43
C GLU A 37 -10.09 -11.54 -1.17
N GLN A 38 -10.10 -12.16 0.02
CA GLN A 38 -10.00 -11.42 1.28
C GLN A 38 -8.63 -10.76 1.43
N ASP A 39 -7.57 -11.41 0.98
CA ASP A 39 -6.22 -10.88 1.00
C ASP A 39 -6.07 -9.71 0.02
N PHE A 40 -6.66 -9.80 -1.17
CA PHE A 40 -6.74 -8.68 -2.12
C PHE A 40 -7.51 -7.50 -1.54
N GLN A 41 -8.64 -7.75 -0.86
CA GLN A 41 -9.39 -6.71 -0.19
C GLN A 41 -8.57 -6.05 0.92
N ALA A 42 -7.85 -6.84 1.72
CA ALA A 42 -6.97 -6.34 2.78
C ALA A 42 -5.84 -5.46 2.22
N ILE A 43 -5.22 -5.83 1.10
CA ILE A 43 -4.21 -5.00 0.42
C ILE A 43 -4.82 -3.63 0.03
N ILE A 44 -6.02 -3.61 -0.54
CA ILE A 44 -6.73 -2.37 -0.92
C ILE A 44 -7.02 -1.50 0.30
N ASP A 45 -7.46 -2.08 1.41
CA ASP A 45 -7.82 -1.33 2.62
C ASP A 45 -6.59 -0.73 3.32
N LEU A 46 -5.49 -1.50 3.36
CA LEU A 46 -4.20 -1.02 3.86
C LEU A 46 -3.66 0.12 2.98
N ALA A 47 -3.70 -0.04 1.66
CA ALA A 47 -3.28 0.98 0.70
C ALA A 47 -4.10 2.26 0.81
N THR A 48 -5.43 2.13 0.93
CA THR A 48 -6.34 3.27 1.16
C THR A 48 -5.97 4.02 2.44
N SER A 49 -5.72 3.29 3.52
CA SER A 49 -5.33 3.88 4.80
C SER A 49 -3.97 4.59 4.73
N VAL A 50 -3.01 4.05 3.98
CA VAL A 50 -1.71 4.67 3.73
C VAL A 50 -1.88 5.97 2.92
N LEU A 51 -2.69 5.93 1.85
CA LEU A 51 -3.00 7.09 1.03
C LEU A 51 -3.60 8.22 1.87
N GLN A 52 -4.61 7.91 2.69
CA GLN A 52 -5.26 8.88 3.57
C GLN A 52 -4.30 9.48 4.60
N THR A 53 -3.40 8.68 5.17
CA THR A 53 -2.35 9.20 6.07
C THR A 53 -1.43 10.17 5.33
N ARG A 54 -0.94 9.82 4.13
CA ARG A 54 -0.07 10.70 3.32
C ARG A 54 -0.76 12.02 2.95
N GLN A 55 -2.02 11.96 2.55
CA GLN A 55 -2.83 13.14 2.23
C GLN A 55 -3.02 14.07 3.43
N ARG A 56 -3.25 13.52 4.62
CA ARG A 56 -3.35 14.30 5.87
C ARG A 56 -2.04 15.00 6.22
N ILE A 57 -0.90 14.33 6.02
CA ILE A 57 0.41 14.92 6.27
C ILE A 57 0.67 16.09 5.30
N GLN A 58 0.37 15.93 4.01
CA GLN A 58 0.56 16.99 3.01
C GLN A 58 -0.38 18.20 3.19
N SER A 59 -1.59 17.98 3.70
CA SER A 59 -2.58 19.05 3.93
C SER A 59 -2.44 19.77 5.27
N SER A 60 -1.53 19.31 6.15
CA SER A 60 -1.27 19.99 7.42
C SER A 60 -0.32 21.18 7.21
N PRO A 61 -0.60 22.37 7.78
CA PRO A 61 0.35 23.49 7.74
C PRO A 61 1.66 23.09 8.43
N PRO A 62 2.84 23.56 7.96
CA PRO A 62 4.10 23.29 8.64
C PRO A 62 4.06 23.97 10.00
N LEU A 63 3.80 23.19 11.06
CA LEU A 63 3.96 23.65 12.43
C LEU A 63 5.45 23.89 12.66
N SER A 64 5.81 25.12 13.03
CA SER A 64 7.17 25.55 13.37
C SER A 64 7.90 24.47 14.17
N ALA A 65 8.97 23.94 13.58
CA ALA A 65 9.78 22.87 14.15
C ALA A 65 10.39 23.30 15.49
N ALA A 66 9.80 22.85 16.60
CA ALA A 66 10.51 22.73 17.86
C ALA A 66 11.38 21.46 17.75
N SER A 67 12.69 21.67 17.74
CA SER A 67 13.74 20.68 17.60
C SER A 67 13.53 19.48 18.53
N THR A 68 13.10 18.35 17.98
CA THR A 68 13.32 17.03 18.57
C THR A 68 14.43 16.32 17.78
N PRO A 69 15.36 15.62 18.44
CA PRO A 69 16.48 15.00 17.76
C PRO A 69 15.98 13.83 16.91
N ASP A 70 16.25 13.94 15.62
CA ASP A 70 16.54 12.90 14.65
C ASP A 70 16.04 11.49 14.99
N ALA A 71 14.75 11.26 14.70
CA ALA A 71 14.35 10.00 14.10
C ALA A 71 13.90 10.34 12.69
N GLY A 72 14.88 10.61 11.79
CA GLY A 72 14.61 10.66 10.36
C GLY A 72 13.72 9.50 9.93
N PRO A 73 12.89 9.67 8.88
CA PRO A 73 11.88 8.69 8.53
C PRO A 73 12.57 7.33 8.43
N ARG A 74 12.21 6.40 9.32
CA ARG A 74 12.54 4.98 9.17
C ARG A 74 11.72 4.46 7.99
N ALA A 75 11.98 5.00 6.80
CA ALA A 75 11.62 4.35 5.57
C ALA A 75 12.17 2.93 5.71
N VAL A 76 11.27 1.94 5.77
CA VAL A 76 11.70 0.57 5.56
C VAL A 76 12.21 0.57 4.13
N ALA A 77 13.52 0.75 3.98
CA ALA A 77 14.14 1.19 2.75
C ALA A 77 13.73 0.26 1.60
N GLY A 78 12.97 0.79 0.66
CA GLY A 78 12.53 0.08 -0.55
C GLY A 78 11.13 -0.55 -0.53
N LEU A 79 10.41 -0.59 0.60
CA LEU A 79 9.03 -1.14 0.60
C LEU A 79 7.98 -0.04 0.39
N ASP A 80 7.15 -0.22 -0.64
CA ASP A 80 6.01 0.63 -0.92
C ASP A 80 4.72 -0.19 -1.02
N VAL A 81 3.56 0.47 -0.93
CA VAL A 81 2.25 -0.19 -1.11
C VAL A 81 1.85 -0.29 -2.58
N ARG A 82 2.58 0.35 -3.49
CA ARG A 82 2.44 0.19 -4.94
C ARG A 82 2.76 -1.25 -5.37
N ASP A 83 3.79 -1.87 -4.81
CA ASP A 83 4.19 -3.25 -5.16
C ASP A 83 3.08 -4.28 -4.91
N PRO A 84 2.46 -4.35 -3.71
CA PRO A 84 1.34 -5.27 -3.48
C PRO A 84 0.10 -4.95 -4.34
N LEU A 85 -0.14 -3.68 -4.71
CA LEU A 85 -1.20 -3.32 -5.66
C LEU A 85 -0.90 -3.84 -7.08
N CYS A 86 0.35 -3.77 -7.54
CA CYS A 86 0.77 -4.35 -8.81
C CYS A 86 0.61 -5.88 -8.83
N ILE A 87 0.97 -6.56 -7.73
CA ILE A 87 0.76 -8.00 -7.57
C ILE A 87 -0.74 -8.33 -7.63
N LEU A 88 -1.59 -7.57 -6.94
CA LEU A 88 -3.04 -7.73 -7.03
C LEU A 88 -3.53 -7.60 -8.48
N LEU A 89 -3.05 -6.61 -9.23
CA LEU A 89 -3.40 -6.45 -10.65
C LEU A 89 -2.88 -7.57 -11.56
N ALA A 90 -1.77 -8.22 -11.21
CA ALA A 90 -1.28 -9.37 -11.97
C ALA A 90 -2.10 -10.64 -11.67
N SER A 91 -2.54 -10.80 -10.42
CA SER A 91 -3.05 -12.08 -9.91
C SER A 91 -4.57 -12.15 -9.81
N CYS A 92 -5.25 -11.04 -9.51
CA CYS A 92 -6.69 -11.00 -9.26
C CYS A 92 -7.50 -10.97 -10.55
N ARG A 93 -8.55 -11.79 -10.68
CA ARG A 93 -9.48 -11.79 -11.81
C ARG A 93 -10.69 -10.89 -11.62
N LYS A 94 -11.04 -10.58 -10.36
CA LYS A 94 -12.25 -9.83 -10.04
C LYS A 94 -12.12 -8.37 -10.45
N GLN A 95 -12.85 -7.99 -11.48
CA GLN A 95 -12.75 -6.65 -12.09
C GLN A 95 -12.99 -5.52 -11.08
N VAL A 96 -13.92 -5.70 -10.14
CA VAL A 96 -14.19 -4.72 -9.08
C VAL A 96 -12.94 -4.43 -8.24
N LEU A 97 -12.19 -5.46 -7.85
CA LEU A 97 -10.97 -5.30 -7.05
C LEU A 97 -9.82 -4.72 -7.88
N ARG A 98 -9.67 -5.19 -9.13
CA ARG A 98 -8.68 -4.65 -10.07
C ARG A 98 -8.89 -3.15 -10.30
N ASN A 99 -10.14 -2.73 -10.54
CA ASN A 99 -10.46 -1.32 -10.78
C ASN A 99 -10.11 -0.45 -9.56
N ARG A 100 -10.43 -0.91 -8.35
CA ARG A 100 -10.07 -0.22 -7.10
C ARG A 100 -8.56 -0.13 -6.90
N ALA A 101 -7.83 -1.21 -7.16
CA ALA A 101 -6.37 -1.22 -7.04
C ALA A 101 -5.71 -0.29 -8.06
N ASN A 102 -6.22 -0.26 -9.30
CA ASN A 102 -5.72 0.63 -10.34
C ASN A 102 -5.96 2.12 -10.00
N ASP A 103 -7.16 2.46 -9.52
CA ASP A 103 -7.46 3.82 -9.04
C ASP A 103 -6.50 4.25 -7.91
N LEU A 104 -6.24 3.38 -6.94
CA LEU A 104 -5.27 3.66 -5.88
C LEU A 104 -3.85 3.88 -6.41
N LEU A 105 -3.38 3.03 -7.33
CA LEU A 105 -2.07 3.19 -7.96
C LEU A 105 -1.93 4.55 -8.65
N MET A 106 -2.94 4.94 -9.44
CA MET A 106 -2.95 6.24 -10.12
C MET A 106 -2.86 7.41 -9.12
N ARG A 107 -3.55 7.32 -7.98
CA ARG A 107 -3.46 8.34 -6.92
C ARG A 107 -2.08 8.38 -6.26
N PHE A 108 -1.43 7.24 -6.06
CA PHE A 108 -0.06 7.20 -5.55
C PHE A 108 0.95 7.81 -6.53
N TYR A 109 0.79 7.56 -7.83
CA TYR A 109 1.63 8.20 -8.84
C TYR A 109 1.41 9.71 -8.91
N ALA A 110 0.15 10.17 -8.84
CA ALA A 110 -0.16 11.60 -8.82
C ALA A 110 0.46 12.33 -7.62
N MET A 111 0.57 11.68 -6.45
CA MET A 111 1.22 12.26 -5.27
C MET A 111 2.75 12.30 -5.35
N SER A 112 3.38 11.50 -6.21
CA SER A 112 4.85 11.35 -6.21
C SER A 112 5.57 12.45 -6.99
N GLY A 113 4.85 13.33 -7.70
CA GLY A 113 5.42 14.38 -8.54
C GLY A 113 6.20 13.83 -9.76
N PRO A 114 6.49 14.67 -10.78
CA PRO A 114 7.47 14.29 -11.79
C PRO A 114 8.86 14.19 -11.14
N VAL A 115 9.55 13.07 -11.41
CA VAL A 115 10.97 12.86 -11.06
C VAL A 115 11.85 13.71 -11.95
#